data_AF-A0A453MGT0-F1
#
_entry.id   AF-A0A453MGT0-F1
#
_cell.length_a   1.000
_cell.length_b   1.000
_cell.length_c   1.000
_cell.angle_alpha   90.00
_cell.angle_beta   90.00
_cell.angle_gamma   90.00
#
_symmetry.space_group_name_H-M   'P 1'
#
loop_
_entity.id
_entity.type
_entity.pdbx_description
1 polymer ?
#
loop_
_entity_poly.entity_id
_entity_poly.type
_entity_poly.pdbx_seq_one_letter_code
_entity_poly.pdbx_strand_id
1 'polypeptide(L)'
;MFNDVPEIDRERKLIEGGLDFSRLENITLVHRDGNAVIRRHLESLPLESFDSILILADESVEDSAIQADSRSLATLLLIRDIQAKRLPYKEAIGSDGFRRSLSEGSWMGEMQQASDKSVIISEILDPRTKNLLYMSKISDYVLSNELVSMALAMVAEDRQINYVLEELFAEQGNELQIRQSDLYLREDEELNFFEVMLRARQRKEVVIGYRLEDAERAIINPPDKVSRRRWSPKDVFVAIAEKE
;
A
#
# COMPACT_ATOMS: atom_id res chain seq x y z
N MET A 1 -22.81 0.15 16.15
CA MET A 1 -23.45 0.83 15.00
C MET A 1 -23.02 0.13 13.72
N PHE A 2 -23.98 -0.16 12.85
CA PHE A 2 -23.69 -0.45 11.46
C PHE A 2 -23.20 0.86 10.81
N ASN A 3 -22.48 0.78 9.69
CA ASN A 3 -22.30 1.96 8.86
C ASN A 3 -23.70 2.29 8.31
N ASP A 4 -24.37 3.26 8.93
CA ASP A 4 -25.84 3.44 8.90
C ASP A 4 -26.35 4.14 7.61
N VAL A 5 -25.68 3.95 6.47
CA VAL A 5 -26.17 4.44 5.16
C VAL A 5 -26.65 3.25 4.32
N PRO A 6 -27.98 3.03 4.22
CA PRO A 6 -28.56 2.03 3.32
C PRO A 6 -28.08 2.23 1.89
N GLU A 7 -27.98 1.15 1.10
CA GLU A 7 -27.51 1.20 -0.29
C GLU A 7 -28.18 2.30 -1.13
N ILE A 8 -29.49 2.48 -0.98
CA ILE A 8 -30.31 3.50 -1.64
C ILE A 8 -29.84 4.94 -1.33
N ASP A 9 -29.33 5.18 -0.12
CA ASP A 9 -28.88 6.50 0.31
C ASP A 9 -27.40 6.75 -0.03
N ARG A 10 -26.63 5.71 -0.40
CA ARG A 10 -25.20 5.83 -0.75
C ARG A 10 -25.01 6.57 -2.05
N GLU A 11 -25.77 6.19 -3.09
CA GLU A 11 -25.71 6.89 -4.38
C GLU A 11 -26.12 8.35 -4.23
N ARG A 12 -27.15 8.63 -3.44
CA ARG A 12 -27.56 10.01 -3.14
C ARG A 12 -26.44 10.80 -2.48
N LYS A 13 -25.80 10.28 -1.43
CA LYS A 13 -24.68 10.94 -0.75
C LYS A 13 -23.50 11.20 -1.69
N LEU A 14 -23.19 10.25 -2.57
CA LEU A 14 -22.11 10.41 -3.55
C LEU A 14 -22.42 11.51 -4.58
N ILE A 15 -23.66 11.57 -5.06
CA ILE A 15 -24.11 12.64 -5.96
C ILE A 15 -24.10 14.01 -5.27
N GLU A 16 -24.56 14.08 -4.01
CA GLU A 16 -24.49 15.30 -3.19
C GLU A 16 -23.04 15.76 -2.96
N GLY A 17 -22.11 14.81 -2.85
CA GLY A 17 -20.66 15.06 -2.80
C GLY A 17 -20.03 15.44 -4.14
N GLY A 18 -20.80 15.49 -5.23
CA GLY A 18 -20.35 15.90 -6.57
C GLY A 18 -19.89 14.76 -7.47
N LEU A 19 -20.09 13.49 -7.10
CA LEU A 19 -19.77 12.34 -7.94
C LEU A 19 -20.86 12.11 -9.00
N ASP A 20 -20.45 12.06 -10.27
CA ASP A 20 -21.32 11.70 -11.39
C ASP A 20 -21.02 10.27 -11.88
N PHE A 21 -21.91 9.33 -11.55
CA PHE A 21 -21.77 7.92 -11.93
C PHE A 21 -21.71 7.70 -13.45
N SER A 22 -22.29 8.60 -14.24
CA SER A 22 -22.29 8.48 -15.71
C SER A 22 -20.93 8.78 -16.33
N ARG A 23 -20.03 9.45 -15.58
CA ARG A 23 -18.69 9.84 -16.01
C ARG A 23 -17.59 8.89 -15.52
N LEU A 24 -17.96 7.78 -14.89
CA LEU A 24 -17.01 6.77 -14.48
C LEU A 24 -16.55 5.96 -15.69
N GLU A 25 -15.27 6.08 -16.04
CA GLU A 25 -14.71 5.42 -17.22
C GLU A 25 -14.07 4.07 -16.88
N ASN A 26 -13.36 3.99 -15.75
CA ASN A 26 -12.46 2.87 -15.43
C ASN A 26 -12.87 2.07 -14.19
N ILE A 27 -13.96 2.42 -13.52
CA ILE A 27 -14.41 1.75 -12.30
C ILE A 27 -15.90 1.41 -12.35
N THR A 28 -16.26 0.27 -11.76
CA THR A 28 -17.65 -0.12 -11.49
C THR A 28 -17.84 -0.21 -9.99
N LEU A 29 -18.88 0.45 -9.46
CA LEU A 29 -19.17 0.38 -8.03
C LEU A 29 -19.96 -0.89 -7.71
N VAL A 30 -19.55 -1.56 -6.63
CA VAL A 30 -20.26 -2.71 -6.08
C VAL A 30 -20.48 -2.44 -4.60
N HIS A 31 -21.73 -2.24 -4.21
CA HIS A 31 -22.08 -2.02 -2.82
C HIS A 31 -22.26 -3.34 -2.07
N ARG A 32 -21.75 -3.38 -0.84
CA ARG A 32 -22.01 -4.44 0.13
C ARG A 32 -22.41 -3.80 1.46
N ASP A 33 -23.44 -4.36 2.07
CA ASP A 33 -23.87 -4.00 3.42
C ASP A 33 -23.25 -4.96 4.43
N GLY A 34 -22.65 -4.40 5.48
CA GLY A 34 -21.94 -5.18 6.46
C GLY A 34 -21.37 -4.31 7.56
N ASN A 35 -20.83 -4.99 8.57
CA ASN A 35 -20.11 -4.34 9.65
C ASN A 35 -18.69 -4.86 9.60
N ALA A 36 -17.73 -3.97 9.38
CA ALA A 36 -16.32 -4.29 9.20
C ALA A 36 -15.71 -5.02 10.41
N VAL A 37 -16.27 -4.82 11.62
CA VAL A 37 -15.79 -5.53 12.83
C VAL A 37 -16.49 -6.87 13.09
N ILE A 38 -17.41 -7.31 12.22
CA ILE A 38 -18.11 -8.60 12.33
C ILE A 38 -17.54 -9.57 11.32
N ARG A 39 -16.83 -10.59 11.82
CA ARG A 39 -16.23 -11.68 11.02
C ARG A 39 -17.17 -12.25 9.96
N ARG A 40 -18.39 -12.64 10.35
CA ARG A 40 -19.38 -13.26 9.45
C ARG A 40 -19.71 -12.39 8.23
N HIS A 41 -19.67 -11.06 8.38
CA HIS A 41 -19.94 -10.14 7.28
C HIS A 41 -18.73 -10.04 6.35
N LEU A 42 -17.52 -9.92 6.89
CA LEU A 42 -16.29 -9.96 6.11
C LEU A 42 -16.10 -11.30 5.37
N GLU A 43 -16.52 -12.41 5.97
CA GLU A 43 -16.48 -13.74 5.33
C GLU A 43 -17.42 -13.85 4.13
N SER A 44 -18.38 -12.95 3.95
CA SER A 44 -19.18 -12.95 2.71
C SER A 44 -18.44 -12.34 1.51
N LEU A 45 -17.31 -11.65 1.74
CA LEU A 45 -16.54 -10.96 0.72
C LEU A 45 -15.48 -11.88 0.09
N PRO A 46 -15.16 -11.71 -1.20
CA PRO A 46 -14.07 -12.40 -1.88
C PRO A 46 -12.74 -11.71 -1.55
N LEU A 47 -12.31 -11.77 -0.28
CA LEU A 47 -11.13 -11.05 0.22
C LEU A 47 -9.83 -11.37 -0.52
N GLU A 48 -9.75 -12.54 -1.16
CA GLU A 48 -8.60 -13.02 -1.91
C GLU A 48 -8.55 -12.52 -3.36
N SER A 49 -9.63 -11.92 -3.87
CA SER A 49 -9.68 -11.40 -5.24
C SER A 49 -9.32 -9.92 -5.33
N PHE A 50 -9.15 -9.23 -4.20
CA PHE A 50 -8.79 -7.80 -4.19
C PHE A 50 -7.27 -7.65 -4.22
N ASP A 51 -6.78 -6.84 -5.16
CA ASP A 51 -5.35 -6.48 -5.22
C ASP A 51 -4.95 -5.65 -3.98
N SER A 52 -5.85 -4.74 -3.58
CA SER A 52 -5.68 -3.82 -2.46
C SER A 52 -6.97 -3.68 -1.67
N ILE A 53 -6.85 -3.59 -0.34
CA ILE A 53 -7.97 -3.33 0.57
C ILE A 53 -7.65 -2.10 1.40
N LEU A 54 -8.51 -1.08 1.31
CA LEU A 54 -8.39 0.14 2.12
C LEU A 54 -9.40 0.08 3.27
N ILE A 55 -8.90 0.15 4.50
CA ILE A 55 -9.70 0.24 5.73
C ILE A 55 -9.66 1.70 6.17
N LEU A 56 -10.77 2.40 5.93
CA LEU A 56 -10.92 3.82 6.25
C LEU A 56 -11.52 3.98 7.66
N ALA A 57 -11.15 5.07 8.33
CA ALA A 57 -11.84 5.48 9.54
C ALA A 57 -13.32 5.74 9.22
N ASP A 58 -14.19 5.26 10.10
CA ASP A 58 -15.64 5.39 9.94
C ASP A 58 -16.06 6.77 10.46
N GLU A 59 -16.64 7.61 9.59
CA GLU A 59 -17.09 8.98 9.89
C GLU A 59 -17.93 9.06 11.16
N SER A 60 -18.72 8.01 11.47
CA SER A 60 -19.57 7.96 12.66
C SER A 60 -18.82 7.89 14.00
N VAL A 61 -17.52 7.59 13.97
CA VAL A 61 -16.64 7.46 15.15
C VAL A 61 -15.36 8.29 15.03
N GLU A 62 -15.24 9.15 14.03
CA GLU A 62 -14.07 10.01 13.82
C GLU A 62 -13.82 10.98 14.98
N ASP A 63 -14.88 11.37 15.71
CA ASP A 63 -14.77 12.21 16.92
C ASP A 63 -13.91 11.57 18.04
N SER A 64 -13.69 10.25 17.97
CA SER A 64 -12.78 9.54 18.86
C SER A 64 -11.76 8.72 18.08
N ALA A 65 -10.60 9.33 17.83
CA ALA A 65 -9.45 8.69 17.16
C ALA A 65 -9.13 7.28 17.71
N ILE A 66 -9.22 7.09 19.04
CA ILE A 66 -8.99 5.79 19.68
C ILE A 66 -10.02 4.73 19.26
N GLN A 67 -11.30 5.11 19.15
CA GLN A 67 -12.35 4.18 18.74
C GLN A 67 -12.28 3.85 17.24
N ALA A 68 -12.01 4.86 16.41
CA ALA A 68 -11.78 4.68 14.98
C ALA A 68 -10.60 3.73 14.74
N ASP A 69 -9.45 4.00 15.34
CA ASP A 69 -8.25 3.16 15.25
C ASP A 69 -8.52 1.72 15.71
N SER A 70 -9.23 1.54 16.83
CA SER A 70 -9.57 0.22 17.35
C SER A 70 -10.42 -0.58 16.35
N ARG A 71 -11.36 0.07 15.66
CA ARG A 71 -12.20 -0.58 14.63
C ARG A 71 -11.42 -0.90 13.37
N SER A 72 -10.56 0.00 12.90
CA SER A 72 -9.69 -0.22 11.75
C SER A 72 -8.76 -1.41 12.00
N LEU A 73 -8.16 -1.49 13.20
CA LEU A 73 -7.31 -2.60 13.60
C LEU A 73 -8.04 -3.92 13.77
N ALA A 74 -9.23 -3.90 14.39
CA ALA A 74 -10.05 -5.09 14.49
C ALA A 74 -10.40 -5.63 13.08
N THR A 75 -10.74 -4.75 12.15
CA THR A 75 -11.04 -5.10 10.76
C THR A 75 -9.81 -5.70 10.06
N LEU A 76 -8.65 -5.07 10.19
CA LEU A 76 -7.37 -5.56 9.64
C LEU A 76 -7.06 -6.98 10.11
N LEU A 77 -7.12 -7.20 11.42
CA LEU A 77 -6.86 -8.51 12.04
C LEU A 77 -7.85 -9.56 11.58
N LEU A 78 -9.14 -9.21 11.48
CA LEU A 78 -10.17 -10.14 11.00
C LEU A 78 -9.95 -10.52 9.55
N ILE A 79 -9.64 -9.57 8.66
CA ILE A 79 -9.37 -9.85 7.25
C ILE A 79 -8.19 -10.80 7.11
N ARG A 80 -7.07 -10.53 7.80
CA ARG A 80 -5.88 -11.39 7.75
C ARG A 80 -6.15 -12.79 8.30
N ASP A 81 -6.86 -12.92 9.43
CA ASP A 81 -7.21 -14.24 9.97
C ASP A 81 -8.18 -15.00 9.06
N ILE A 82 -9.12 -14.32 8.39
CA ILE A 82 -10.02 -14.94 7.40
C ILE A 82 -9.23 -15.45 6.20
N GLN A 83 -8.34 -14.62 5.62
CA GLN A 83 -7.48 -15.01 4.50
C GLN A 83 -6.57 -16.19 4.87
N ALA A 84 -5.95 -16.15 6.07
CA ALA A 84 -5.11 -17.24 6.59
C ALA A 84 -5.88 -18.57 6.69
N LYS A 85 -7.12 -18.55 7.19
CA LYS A 85 -7.94 -19.77 7.31
C LYS A 85 -8.47 -20.30 5.98
N ARG A 86 -8.61 -19.43 4.98
CA ARG A 86 -9.08 -19.79 3.64
C ARG A 86 -7.96 -20.25 2.72
N LEU A 87 -6.72 -19.92 3.04
CA LEU A 87 -5.55 -20.48 2.36
C LEU A 87 -5.57 -22.00 2.58
N PRO A 88 -5.75 -22.81 1.52
CA PRO A 88 -5.61 -24.25 1.67
C PRO A 88 -4.15 -24.54 2.03
N TYR A 89 -3.95 -25.51 2.94
CA TYR A 89 -2.67 -26.19 3.18
C TYR A 89 -2.20 -26.88 1.87
N LYS A 90 -1.75 -26.09 0.90
CA LYS A 90 -1.32 -26.53 -0.42
C LYS A 90 0.12 -26.10 -0.66
N GLU A 91 1.01 -26.70 0.12
CA GLU A 91 2.44 -26.81 -0.20
C GLU A 91 3.13 -27.96 0.57
N ALA A 92 2.39 -29.01 0.96
CA ALA A 92 2.98 -30.20 1.59
C ALA A 92 3.27 -31.36 0.62
N ILE A 93 3.11 -31.18 -0.69
CA ILE A 93 3.44 -32.23 -1.68
C ILE A 93 4.12 -31.59 -2.89
N GLY A 94 5.46 -31.47 -2.81
CA GLY A 94 6.28 -30.92 -3.89
C GLY A 94 7.79 -30.86 -3.58
N SER A 95 8.44 -32.03 -3.55
CA SER A 95 9.89 -32.30 -3.58
C SER A 95 10.78 -32.01 -2.36
N ASP A 96 11.38 -33.11 -1.87
CA ASP A 96 12.57 -33.28 -1.03
C ASP A 96 12.57 -32.87 0.46
N GLY A 97 12.24 -33.86 1.30
CA GLY A 97 13.31 -34.52 2.07
C GLY A 97 14.00 -33.78 3.22
N PHE A 98 13.27 -33.12 4.13
CA PHE A 98 13.75 -33.00 5.51
C PHE A 98 12.60 -32.91 6.52
N ARG A 99 12.33 -34.02 7.22
CA ARG A 99 11.48 -34.03 8.41
C ARG A 99 12.17 -33.22 9.51
N ARG A 100 11.79 -31.96 9.67
CA ARG A 100 11.96 -31.22 10.92
C ARG A 100 10.60 -31.15 11.61
N SER A 101 10.46 -31.99 12.63
CA SER A 101 9.47 -31.83 13.69
C SER A 101 9.69 -30.46 14.34
N LEU A 102 8.88 -29.46 13.99
CA LEU A 102 8.86 -28.16 14.64
C LEU A 102 7.41 -27.68 14.74
N SER A 103 6.92 -27.67 15.98
CA SER A 103 5.86 -26.82 16.59
C SER A 103 4.67 -26.38 15.73
N GLU A 104 3.46 -26.70 16.21
CA GLU A 104 2.17 -26.10 15.84
C GLU A 104 2.31 -24.64 15.35
N GLY A 105 1.68 -24.38 14.19
CA GLY A 105 1.85 -23.23 13.33
C GLY A 105 2.02 -21.89 14.05
N SER A 106 3.13 -21.22 13.76
CA SER A 106 3.27 -19.81 14.10
C SER A 106 2.31 -19.03 13.21
N TRP A 107 1.18 -18.61 13.78
CA TRP A 107 0.18 -17.71 13.18
C TRP A 107 0.81 -16.52 12.42
N MET A 108 1.99 -16.05 12.87
CA MET A 108 2.79 -15.01 12.21
C MET A 108 3.23 -15.39 10.79
N GLY A 109 3.58 -16.65 10.54
CA GLY A 109 4.01 -17.12 9.22
C GLY A 109 2.83 -17.25 8.24
N GLU A 110 1.68 -17.70 8.74
CA GLU A 110 0.43 -17.78 7.95
C GLU A 110 -0.08 -16.39 7.59
N MET A 111 0.03 -15.42 8.51
CA MET A 111 -0.32 -14.02 8.24
C MET A 111 0.62 -13.37 7.22
N GLN A 112 1.91 -13.69 7.25
CA GLN A 112 2.87 -13.19 6.25
C GLN A 112 2.58 -13.75 4.85
N GLN A 113 2.23 -15.03 4.74
CA GLN A 113 1.88 -15.62 3.44
C GLN A 113 0.55 -15.08 2.89
N ALA A 114 -0.39 -14.72 3.78
CA ALA A 114 -1.61 -14.01 3.39
C ALA A 114 -1.35 -12.56 2.99
N SER A 115 -0.34 -11.90 3.57
CA SER A 115 0.03 -10.53 3.19
C SER A 115 0.66 -10.42 1.81
N ASP A 116 1.35 -11.47 1.34
CA ASP A 116 1.95 -11.50 0.01
C ASP A 116 0.92 -11.47 -1.14
N LYS A 117 -0.37 -11.73 -0.88
CA LYS A 117 -1.42 -11.76 -1.92
C LYS A 117 -2.21 -10.47 -2.09
N SER A 118 -2.34 -9.68 -1.02
CA SER A 118 -3.18 -8.48 -1.05
C SER A 118 -2.61 -7.41 -0.12
N VAL A 119 -2.49 -6.19 -0.65
CA VAL A 119 -2.02 -5.04 0.11
C VAL A 119 -3.16 -4.50 0.96
N ILE A 120 -3.03 -4.54 2.29
CA ILE A 120 -4.01 -3.91 3.19
C ILE A 120 -3.43 -2.62 3.73
N ILE A 121 -4.14 -1.52 3.46
CA ILE A 121 -3.83 -0.19 3.97
C ILE A 121 -4.88 0.18 4.99
N SER A 122 -4.46 0.43 6.23
CA SER A 122 -5.35 0.89 7.30
C SER A 122 -5.06 2.34 7.63
N GLU A 123 -6.11 3.16 7.65
CA GLU A 123 -6.05 4.50 8.22
C GLU A 123 -6.00 4.42 9.75
N ILE A 124 -5.10 5.20 10.34
CA ILE A 124 -4.90 5.34 11.78
C ILE A 124 -4.76 6.83 12.12
N LEU A 125 -5.67 7.33 12.93
CA LEU A 125 -5.75 8.74 13.28
C LEU A 125 -4.76 9.12 14.39
N ASP A 126 -4.50 8.24 15.37
CA ASP A 126 -3.56 8.51 16.47
C ASP A 126 -2.14 7.98 16.16
N PRO A 127 -1.11 8.86 16.07
CA PRO A 127 0.28 8.45 15.87
C PRO A 127 0.81 7.48 16.94
N ARG A 128 0.27 7.51 18.16
CA ARG A 128 0.66 6.58 19.24
C ARG A 128 0.25 5.16 18.91
N THR A 129 -0.93 4.97 18.33
CA THR A 129 -1.41 3.67 17.88
C THR A 129 -0.50 3.10 16.80
N LYS A 130 -0.11 3.93 15.81
CA LYS A 130 0.84 3.55 14.74
C LYS A 130 2.16 3.01 15.32
N ASN A 131 2.73 3.69 16.31
CA ASN A 131 3.99 3.28 16.92
C ASN A 131 3.92 1.91 17.61
N LEU A 132 2.77 1.56 18.20
CA LEU A 132 2.56 0.24 18.80
C LEU A 132 2.48 -0.87 17.76
N LEU A 133 1.86 -0.58 16.60
CA LEU A 133 1.70 -1.55 15.51
C LEU A 133 3.01 -1.88 14.82
N TYR A 134 3.89 -0.90 14.68
CA TYR A 134 5.21 -1.07 14.05
C TYR A 134 6.03 -2.21 14.70
N MET A 135 5.84 -2.45 16.00
CA MET A 135 6.53 -3.52 16.73
C MET A 135 5.96 -4.92 16.47
N SER A 136 4.75 -5.03 15.92
CA SER A 136 3.98 -6.27 15.89
C SER A 136 4.11 -7.09 14.61
N LYS A 137 4.76 -6.57 13.55
CA LYS A 137 4.77 -7.15 12.18
C LYS A 137 3.37 -7.42 11.58
N ILE A 138 2.31 -6.94 12.23
CA ILE A 138 0.93 -7.00 11.72
C ILE A 138 0.68 -5.90 10.68
N SER A 139 1.53 -4.86 10.64
CA SER A 139 1.30 -3.68 9.81
C SER A 139 1.88 -3.86 8.42
N ASP A 140 1.06 -4.22 7.45
CA ASP A 140 1.47 -4.16 6.06
C ASP A 140 1.55 -2.71 5.58
N TYR A 141 0.52 -1.87 5.76
CA TYR A 141 0.67 -0.40 5.64
C TYR A 141 -0.32 0.35 6.55
N VAL A 142 0.21 1.26 7.37
CA VAL A 142 -0.57 2.14 8.25
C VAL A 142 -0.36 3.59 7.84
N LEU A 143 -1.42 4.23 7.36
CA LEU A 143 -1.40 5.65 7.00
C LEU A 143 -1.94 6.46 8.17
N SER A 144 -1.16 7.43 8.65
CA SER A 144 -1.59 8.29 9.75
C SER A 144 -1.55 9.77 9.43
N ASN A 145 -2.25 10.55 10.25
CA ASN A 145 -2.23 12.02 10.24
C ASN A 145 -0.82 12.63 10.49
N GLU A 146 0.19 11.80 10.75
CA GLU A 146 1.59 12.21 10.70
C GLU A 146 2.01 12.66 9.29
N LEU A 147 1.49 12.04 8.22
CA LEU A 147 1.79 12.47 6.84
C LEU A 147 1.31 13.91 6.59
N VAL A 148 0.13 14.25 7.11
CA VAL A 148 -0.42 15.62 7.05
C VAL A 148 0.48 16.58 7.84
N SER A 149 0.92 16.17 9.03
CA SER A 149 1.84 16.98 9.85
C SER A 149 3.17 17.22 9.13
N MET A 150 3.72 16.22 8.45
CA MET A 150 4.94 16.37 7.63
C MET A 150 4.71 17.29 6.43
N ALA A 151 3.58 17.17 5.74
CA ALA A 151 3.22 18.06 4.64
C ALA A 151 3.13 19.52 5.09
N LEU A 152 2.45 19.78 6.21
CA LEU A 152 2.35 21.12 6.81
C LEU A 152 3.73 21.67 7.20
N ALA A 153 4.59 20.85 7.79
CA ALA A 153 5.95 21.27 8.14
C ALA A 153 6.77 21.63 6.89
N MET A 154 6.71 20.80 5.83
CA MET A 154 7.40 21.08 4.57
C MET A 154 6.96 22.40 3.94
N VAL A 155 5.65 22.67 3.91
CA VAL A 155 5.08 23.92 3.37
C VAL A 155 5.37 25.12 4.27
N ALA A 156 5.46 24.93 5.59
CA ALA A 156 5.82 25.97 6.53
C ALA A 156 7.29 26.41 6.37
N GLU A 157 8.19 25.47 6.06
CA GLU A 157 9.60 25.76 5.77
C GLU A 157 9.75 26.45 4.41
N ASP A 158 9.09 25.95 3.35
CA ASP A 158 9.08 26.59 2.04
C ASP A 158 7.72 26.45 1.35
N ARG A 159 7.08 27.60 1.12
CA ARG A 159 5.75 27.68 0.49
C ARG A 159 5.75 27.16 -0.95
N GLN A 160 6.88 27.14 -1.64
CA GLN A 160 6.98 26.61 -2.99
C GLN A 160 6.77 25.10 -3.04
N ILE A 161 7.05 24.39 -1.95
CA ILE A 161 6.86 22.93 -1.84
C ILE A 161 5.39 22.54 -1.97
N ASN A 162 4.46 23.43 -1.62
CA ASN A 162 3.03 23.17 -1.79
C ASN A 162 2.67 22.85 -3.24
N TYR A 163 3.24 23.57 -4.21
CA TYR A 163 3.01 23.29 -5.63
C TYR A 163 3.55 21.93 -6.06
N VAL A 164 4.70 21.51 -5.51
CA VAL A 164 5.29 20.20 -5.81
C VAL A 164 4.43 19.07 -5.24
N LEU A 165 3.95 19.23 -4.00
CA LEU A 165 3.06 18.24 -3.37
C LEU A 165 1.70 18.19 -4.07
N GLU A 166 1.14 19.33 -4.45
CA GLU A 166 -0.11 19.40 -5.22
C GLU A 166 0.02 18.66 -6.55
N GLU A 167 1.12 18.83 -7.28
CA GLU A 167 1.36 18.08 -8.53
C GLU A 167 1.52 16.57 -8.28
N LEU A 168 2.33 16.17 -7.29
CA LEU A 168 2.58 14.75 -7.01
C LEU A 168 1.34 13.98 -6.50
N PHE A 169 0.37 14.67 -5.91
CA PHE A 169 -0.89 14.09 -5.45
C PHE A 169 -2.06 14.29 -6.43
N ALA A 170 -1.87 15.07 -7.49
CA ALA A 170 -2.89 15.28 -8.50
C ALA A 170 -3.08 14.02 -9.36
N GLU A 171 -4.26 13.91 -9.97
CA GLU A 171 -4.52 12.83 -10.91
C GLU A 171 -3.80 13.04 -12.26
N GLN A 172 -3.51 14.30 -12.63
CA GLN A 172 -2.76 14.68 -13.83
C GLN A 172 -1.37 15.21 -13.46
N GLY A 173 -0.41 15.06 -14.39
CA GLY A 173 0.95 15.55 -14.23
C GLY A 173 1.90 14.45 -13.80
N ASN A 174 2.97 14.84 -13.10
CA ASN A 174 3.99 13.91 -12.64
C ASN A 174 3.58 13.21 -11.34
N GLU A 175 3.78 11.90 -11.28
CA GLU A 175 3.58 11.10 -10.07
C GLU A 175 4.82 10.25 -9.76
N LEU A 176 4.86 9.70 -8.54
CA LEU A 176 5.91 8.78 -8.15
C LEU A 176 5.55 7.36 -8.59
N GLN A 177 6.44 6.74 -9.36
CA GLN A 177 6.26 5.40 -9.91
C GLN A 177 7.43 4.48 -9.54
N ILE A 178 7.11 3.21 -9.30
CA ILE A 178 8.10 2.14 -9.16
C ILE A 178 8.23 1.47 -10.52
N ARG A 179 9.42 1.55 -11.10
CA ARG A 179 9.73 1.07 -12.45
C ARG A 179 10.65 -0.15 -12.38
N GLN A 180 10.34 -1.14 -13.19
CA GLN A 180 11.17 -2.35 -13.31
C GLN A 180 12.53 -2.00 -13.93
N SER A 181 13.55 -2.78 -13.56
CA SER A 181 14.94 -2.55 -13.97
C SER A 181 15.17 -2.71 -15.48
N ASP A 182 14.43 -3.63 -16.11
CA ASP A 182 14.45 -3.93 -17.54
C ASP A 182 14.17 -2.72 -18.45
N LEU A 183 13.47 -1.70 -17.94
CA LEU A 183 13.21 -0.45 -18.66
C LEU A 183 14.48 0.38 -18.90
N TYR A 184 15.47 0.23 -18.03
CA TYR A 184 16.71 1.03 -18.03
C TYR A 184 17.96 0.20 -18.29
N LEU A 185 17.95 -1.08 -17.92
CA LEU A 185 19.12 -1.93 -17.86
C LEU A 185 19.08 -3.00 -18.96
N ARG A 186 20.28 -3.42 -19.39
CA ARG A 186 20.46 -4.62 -20.22
C ARG A 186 21.05 -5.74 -19.36
N GLU A 187 20.85 -6.98 -19.77
CA GLU A 187 21.42 -8.14 -19.05
C GLU A 187 22.95 -7.99 -18.86
N ASP A 188 23.42 -8.31 -17.65
CA ASP A 188 24.82 -8.26 -17.22
C ASP A 188 25.53 -6.90 -17.34
N GLU A 189 24.77 -5.80 -17.39
CA GLU A 189 25.35 -4.46 -17.49
C GLU A 189 25.74 -3.85 -16.13
N GLU A 190 26.96 -3.30 -16.05
CA GLU A 190 27.42 -2.54 -14.89
C GLU A 190 27.33 -1.04 -15.14
N LEU A 191 26.34 -0.40 -14.51
CA LEU A 191 26.08 1.03 -14.60
C LEU A 191 26.18 1.69 -13.24
N ASN A 192 26.57 2.95 -13.22
CA ASN A 192 26.39 3.83 -12.08
C ASN A 192 24.99 4.48 -12.11
N PHE A 193 24.61 5.10 -10.99
CA PHE A 193 23.27 5.68 -10.85
C PHE A 193 23.02 6.84 -11.84
N PHE A 194 24.04 7.65 -12.15
CA PHE A 194 23.89 8.72 -13.15
C PHE A 194 23.65 8.19 -14.56
N GLU A 195 24.29 7.08 -14.94
CA GLU A 195 24.05 6.42 -16.23
C GLU A 195 22.60 5.91 -16.33
N VAL A 196 22.05 5.36 -15.25
CA VAL A 196 20.63 4.98 -15.17
C VAL A 196 19.73 6.22 -15.30
N MET A 197 20.03 7.30 -14.58
CA MET A 197 19.29 8.56 -14.69
C MET A 197 19.29 9.09 -16.13
N LEU A 198 20.41 9.03 -16.85
CA LEU A 198 20.50 9.47 -18.23
C LEU A 198 19.59 8.66 -19.17
N ARG A 199 19.44 7.35 -18.94
CA ARG A 199 18.50 6.51 -19.69
C ARG A 199 17.05 6.82 -19.35
N ALA A 200 16.74 7.01 -18.07
CA ALA A 200 15.42 7.44 -17.63
C ALA A 200 15.01 8.78 -18.27
N ARG A 201 15.95 9.72 -18.42
CA ARG A 201 15.69 10.99 -19.11
C ARG A 201 15.30 10.84 -20.58
N GLN A 202 15.76 9.78 -21.27
CA GLN A 202 15.32 9.50 -22.65
C GLN A 202 13.83 9.13 -22.70
N ARG A 203 13.28 8.64 -21.59
CA ARG A 203 11.87 8.34 -21.38
C ARG A 203 11.10 9.48 -20.72
N LYS A 204 11.72 10.66 -20.56
CA LYS A 204 11.21 11.82 -19.81
C LYS A 204 11.01 11.59 -18.31
N GLU A 205 11.62 10.55 -17.75
CA GLU A 205 11.48 10.21 -16.33
C GLU A 205 12.64 10.78 -15.52
N VAL A 206 12.41 11.01 -14.23
CA VAL A 206 13.44 11.42 -13.27
C VAL A 206 13.59 10.33 -12.21
N VAL A 207 14.58 9.45 -12.38
CA VAL A 207 14.92 8.45 -11.36
C VAL A 207 15.53 9.15 -10.14
N ILE A 208 14.88 8.99 -8.99
CA ILE A 208 15.27 9.59 -7.71
C ILE A 208 15.85 8.57 -6.74
N GLY A 209 15.68 7.27 -7.00
CA GLY A 209 16.17 6.22 -6.11
C GLY A 209 16.01 4.82 -6.69
N TYR A 210 16.30 3.82 -5.87
CA TYR A 210 16.13 2.40 -6.20
C TYR A 210 15.90 1.55 -4.95
N ARG A 211 15.33 0.36 -5.12
CA ARG A 211 15.30 -0.71 -4.12
C ARG A 211 15.93 -1.95 -4.72
N LEU A 212 16.90 -2.52 -4.01
CA LEU A 212 17.53 -3.77 -4.41
C LEU A 212 16.62 -4.95 -4.09
N GLU A 213 16.80 -6.06 -4.80
CA GLU A 213 16.04 -7.31 -4.58
C GLU A 213 16.01 -7.72 -3.09
N ASP A 214 17.17 -7.75 -2.44
CA ASP A 214 17.31 -8.19 -1.04
C ASP A 214 17.08 -7.05 -0.01
N ALA A 215 16.71 -5.85 -0.46
CA ALA A 215 16.55 -4.70 0.41
C ALA A 215 15.09 -4.48 0.81
N GLU A 216 14.83 -4.42 2.11
CA GLU A 216 13.51 -4.10 2.66
C GLU A 216 13.05 -2.67 2.32
N ARG A 217 14.01 -1.74 2.17
CA ARG A 217 13.73 -0.31 1.97
C ARG A 217 14.36 0.22 0.69
N ALA A 218 13.62 1.12 0.03
CA ALA A 218 14.16 1.91 -1.08
C ALA A 218 15.16 2.96 -0.55
N ILE A 219 16.19 3.22 -1.35
CA ILE A 219 17.16 4.28 -1.13
C ILE A 219 16.81 5.43 -2.07
N ILE A 220 16.24 6.50 -1.51
CA ILE A 220 16.00 7.74 -2.23
C ILE A 220 17.24 8.63 -2.13
N ASN A 221 17.62 9.24 -3.24
CA ASN A 221 18.83 10.05 -3.40
C ASN A 221 20.10 9.30 -2.91
N PRO A 222 20.51 8.22 -3.60
CA PRO A 222 21.66 7.41 -3.17
C PRO A 222 22.93 8.28 -3.03
N PRO A 223 23.72 8.11 -1.96
CA PRO A 223 24.87 8.96 -1.68
C PRO A 223 25.99 8.79 -2.71
N ASP A 224 26.25 7.55 -3.12
CA ASP A 224 27.22 7.24 -4.16
C ASP A 224 26.52 7.01 -5.51
N LYS A 225 26.67 8.00 -6.40
CA LYS A 225 26.03 7.98 -7.72
C LYS A 225 26.99 7.61 -8.86
N VAL A 226 28.29 7.53 -8.59
CA VAL A 226 29.34 7.41 -9.61
C VAL A 226 29.92 6.00 -9.64
N SER A 227 29.93 5.31 -8.49
CA SER A 227 30.36 3.91 -8.45
C SER A 227 29.45 3.05 -9.30
N ARG A 228 30.09 2.24 -10.15
CA ARG A 228 29.39 1.26 -10.97
C ARG A 228 28.98 0.08 -10.13
N ARG A 229 27.80 -0.44 -10.43
CA ARG A 229 27.19 -1.58 -9.78
C ARG A 229 26.63 -2.50 -10.83
N ARG A 230 26.67 -3.80 -10.54
CA ARG A 230 25.86 -4.79 -11.24
C ARG A 230 24.46 -4.80 -10.68
N TRP A 231 23.48 -4.55 -11.52
CA TRP A 231 22.07 -4.52 -11.15
C TRP A 231 21.41 -5.87 -11.40
N SER A 232 20.48 -6.25 -10.53
CA SER A 232 19.61 -7.43 -10.71
C SER A 232 18.40 -7.05 -11.57
N PRO A 233 17.88 -7.93 -12.44
CA PRO A 233 16.59 -7.76 -13.11
C PRO A 233 15.39 -7.67 -12.15
N LYS A 234 15.59 -7.96 -10.86
CA LYS A 234 14.58 -7.82 -9.81
C LYS A 234 14.75 -6.56 -8.98
N ASP A 235 15.82 -5.78 -9.22
CA ASP A 235 15.92 -4.45 -8.66
C ASP A 235 14.85 -3.56 -9.29
N VAL A 236 14.35 -2.60 -8.53
CA VAL A 236 13.36 -1.63 -8.99
C VAL A 236 13.87 -0.21 -8.78
N PHE A 237 13.49 0.70 -9.68
CA PHE A 237 13.84 2.11 -9.60
C PHE A 237 12.63 2.93 -9.18
N VAL A 238 12.89 3.99 -8.42
CA VAL A 238 11.87 4.98 -8.03
C VAL A 238 12.04 6.19 -8.94
N ALA A 239 11.00 6.51 -9.71
CA ALA A 239 11.02 7.58 -10.70
C ALA A 239 9.84 8.54 -10.51
N ILE A 240 10.05 9.78 -10.91
CA ILE A 240 8.99 10.77 -11.13
C ILE A 240 8.73 10.81 -12.63
N ALA A 241 7.49 10.57 -13.04
CA ALA A 241 7.08 10.49 -14.44
C ALA A 241 5.61 10.89 -14.61
N GLU A 242 5.24 11.33 -15.81
CA GLU A 242 3.83 11.50 -16.18
C GLU A 242 3.16 10.12 -16.35
N LYS A 243 1.83 10.07 -16.14
CA LYS A 243 1.02 8.88 -16.44
C LYS A 243 1.07 8.55 -17.94
N GLU A 244 1.14 7.26 -18.24
CA GLU A 244 1.04 6.70 -19.60
C GLU A 244 -0.40 6.72 -20.14
#